data_AF-A0A962HEQ4-F1
#
_entry.id   AF-A0A962HEQ4-F1
#
_cell.length_a   1.000
_cell.length_b   1.000
_cell.length_c   1.000
_cell.angle_alpha   90.00
_cell.angle_beta   90.00
_cell.angle_gamma   90.00
#
_symmetry.space_group_name_H-M   'P 1'
#
loop_
_entity.id
_entity.type
_entity.pdbx_description
1 polymer ?
#
loop_
_entity_poly.entity_id
_entity_poly.type
_entity_poly.pdbx_seq_one_letter_code
_entity_poly.pdbx_strand_id
1 'polypeptide(L)'
;MVDVNPLKIRNIDFQFDADTPYYWNPKHIYWGNFVNFVTLVAPGFEKYFIKAIRSAIPLINNPLVAEEADKFCRQEAQHSRHHIAHLKVLLNRYPGLEQVFDDVNRSYAALYQNHSMHFHLGYAAVVELCFGPLAKFI
;
A
#
# COMPACT_ATOMS: atom_id res chain seq x y z
N MET A 1 -18.50 1.79 24.15
CA MET A 1 -18.70 1.09 22.86
C MET A 1 -17.73 1.71 21.89
N VAL A 2 -16.79 0.93 21.34
CA VAL A 2 -15.91 1.43 20.27
C VAL A 2 -16.79 1.64 19.05
N ASP A 3 -16.78 2.84 18.50
CA ASP A 3 -17.51 3.20 17.29
C ASP A 3 -16.90 2.41 16.12
N VAL A 4 -17.46 1.24 15.83
CA VAL A 4 -17.08 0.40 14.69
C VAL A 4 -17.74 1.00 13.46
N ASN A 5 -17.08 2.02 12.91
CA ASN A 5 -17.47 2.57 11.63
C ASN A 5 -17.15 1.50 10.55
N PRO A 6 -18.15 0.88 9.91
CA PRO A 6 -17.92 -0.25 9.04
C PRO A 6 -17.03 0.13 7.85
N LEU A 7 -16.07 -0.72 7.55
CA LEU A 7 -15.08 -0.52 6.48
C LEU A 7 -15.79 -0.54 5.11
N LYS A 8 -16.01 0.65 4.52
CA LYS A 8 -16.72 0.83 3.25
C LYS A 8 -15.74 0.76 2.07
N ILE A 9 -15.90 -0.24 1.20
CA ILE A 9 -15.18 -0.29 -0.08
C ILE A 9 -15.63 0.90 -0.95
N ARG A 10 -14.68 1.74 -1.37
CA ARG A 10 -14.92 2.91 -2.21
C ARG A 10 -14.29 2.67 -3.57
N ASN A 11 -15.10 2.68 -4.62
CA ASN A 11 -14.56 2.58 -5.98
C ASN A 11 -14.20 3.98 -6.50
N ILE A 12 -12.92 4.35 -6.36
CA ILE A 12 -12.39 5.61 -6.89
C ILE A 12 -11.53 5.26 -8.10
N ASP A 13 -11.69 6.00 -9.19
CA ASP A 13 -10.90 5.84 -10.41
C ASP A 13 -9.98 7.04 -10.59
N PHE A 14 -8.77 6.96 -10.02
CA PHE A 14 -7.76 8.00 -10.18
C PHE A 14 -7.16 7.93 -11.58
N GLN A 15 -7.32 9.02 -12.34
CA GLN A 15 -6.74 9.20 -13.65
C GLN A 15 -5.57 10.20 -13.57
N PHE A 16 -4.50 9.92 -14.30
CA PHE A 16 -3.33 10.80 -14.37
C PHE A 16 -3.00 11.11 -15.82
N ASP A 17 -2.83 12.39 -16.13
CA ASP A 17 -2.44 12.83 -17.46
C ASP A 17 -0.97 12.47 -17.74
N ALA A 18 -0.64 12.16 -18.99
CA ALA A 18 0.70 11.74 -19.38
C ALA A 18 1.78 12.83 -19.14
N ASP A 19 1.37 14.09 -19.09
CA ASP A 19 2.21 15.27 -18.84
C ASP A 19 2.15 15.77 -17.39
N THR A 20 1.56 14.98 -16.47
CA THR A 20 1.54 15.31 -15.03
C THR A 20 2.98 15.59 -14.55
N PRO A 21 3.26 16.80 -14.01
CA PRO A 21 4.62 17.17 -13.61
C PRO A 21 5.13 16.30 -12.45
N TYR A 22 6.43 15.98 -12.45
CA TYR A 22 7.04 15.29 -11.31
C TYR A 22 6.91 16.08 -10.00
N TYR A 23 7.06 17.41 -10.07
CA TYR A 23 6.80 18.34 -8.96
C TYR A 23 5.37 18.87 -9.02
N TRP A 24 4.39 17.96 -8.99
CA TRP A 24 2.96 18.28 -9.08
C TRP A 24 2.44 19.17 -7.94
N ASN A 25 3.15 19.24 -6.81
CA ASN A 25 2.86 20.14 -5.69
C ASN A 25 3.98 21.19 -5.51
N PRO A 26 3.99 22.28 -6.31
CA PRO A 26 5.07 23.27 -6.27
C PRO A 26 5.12 24.06 -4.96
N LYS A 27 4.00 24.15 -4.22
CA LYS A 27 3.97 24.82 -2.91
C LYS A 27 4.58 23.98 -1.79
N HIS A 28 4.59 22.64 -1.95
CA HIS A 28 5.10 21.70 -0.96
C HIS A 28 5.92 20.60 -1.65
N ILE A 29 7.06 20.97 -2.23
CA ILE A 29 7.89 20.06 -3.04
C ILE A 29 8.37 18.82 -2.27
N TYR A 30 8.67 18.94 -0.98
CA TYR A 30 9.12 17.82 -0.15
C TYR A 30 8.00 16.81 0.08
N TRP A 31 6.78 17.30 0.35
CA TRP A 31 5.59 16.48 0.47
C TRP A 31 5.27 15.76 -0.86
N GLY A 32 5.27 16.50 -1.98
CA GLY A 32 5.03 15.90 -3.29
C GLY A 32 6.05 14.80 -3.61
N ASN A 33 7.33 15.04 -3.30
CA ASN A 33 8.37 14.04 -3.50
C ASN A 33 8.26 12.85 -2.54
N PHE A 34 7.80 13.06 -1.30
CA PHE A 34 7.49 11.97 -0.37
C PHE A 34 6.38 11.07 -0.93
N VAL A 35 5.31 11.64 -1.49
CA VAL A 35 4.24 10.87 -2.13
C VAL A 35 4.76 10.09 -3.35
N ASN A 36 5.65 10.69 -4.16
CA ASN A 36 6.30 9.99 -5.27
C ASN A 36 7.11 8.79 -4.75
N PHE A 37 7.84 8.95 -3.64
CA PHE A 37 8.53 7.86 -2.96
C PHE A 37 7.57 6.78 -2.46
N VAL A 38 6.46 7.14 -1.82
CA VAL A 38 5.45 6.18 -1.35
C VAL A 38 4.92 5.34 -2.51
N THR A 39 4.70 5.91 -3.69
CA THR A 39 4.31 5.15 -4.90
C THR A 39 5.31 4.06 -5.30
N LEU A 40 6.60 4.24 -5.02
CA LEU A 40 7.61 3.22 -5.30
C LEU A 40 7.58 2.08 -4.28
N VAL A 41 7.07 2.33 -3.07
CA VAL A 41 7.17 1.40 -1.94
C VAL A 41 5.85 0.68 -1.65
N ALA A 42 4.74 1.41 -1.67
CA ALA A 42 3.42 0.93 -1.26
C ALA A 42 2.96 -0.33 -1.98
N PRO A 43 3.06 -0.44 -3.33
CA PRO A 43 2.62 -1.66 -4.01
C PRO A 43 3.35 -2.93 -3.54
N GLY A 44 4.62 -2.80 -3.13
CA GLY A 44 5.40 -3.90 -2.61
C GLY A 44 4.86 -4.43 -1.29
N PHE A 45 4.66 -3.56 -0.29
CA PHE A 45 4.12 -3.99 0.99
C PHE A 45 2.64 -4.35 0.93
N GLU A 46 1.82 -3.68 0.12
CA GLU A 46 0.39 -3.98 -0.02
C GLU A 46 0.20 -5.41 -0.55
N LYS A 47 0.93 -5.78 -1.60
CA LYS A 47 0.93 -7.15 -2.14
C LYS A 47 1.37 -8.15 -1.08
N TYR A 48 2.37 -7.80 -0.27
CA TYR A 48 2.86 -8.61 0.84
C TYR A 48 1.81 -8.75 1.96
N PHE A 49 1.12 -7.67 2.37
CA PHE A 49 0.05 -7.68 3.38
C PHE A 49 -1.13 -8.52 2.91
N ILE A 50 -1.61 -8.30 1.68
CA ILE A 50 -2.69 -9.08 1.07
C ILE A 50 -2.35 -10.57 1.13
N LYS A 51 -1.11 -10.95 0.78
CA LYS A 51 -0.67 -12.35 0.83
C LYS A 51 -0.67 -12.91 2.25
N ALA A 52 -0.10 -12.18 3.21
CA ALA A 52 -0.02 -12.60 4.61
C ALA A 52 -1.41 -12.73 5.25
N ILE A 53 -2.25 -11.71 5.10
CA ILE A 53 -3.58 -11.66 5.70
C ILE A 53 -4.48 -12.72 5.08
N ARG A 54 -4.49 -12.89 3.75
CA ARG A 54 -5.26 -13.96 3.11
C ARG A 54 -4.88 -15.35 3.60
N SER A 55 -3.60 -15.61 3.84
CA SER A 55 -3.17 -16.90 4.41
C SER A 55 -3.64 -17.11 5.85
N ALA A 56 -3.90 -16.03 6.58
CA ALA A 56 -4.38 -16.08 7.96
C ALA A 56 -5.91 -16.15 8.08
N ILE A 57 -6.67 -15.70 7.07
CA ILE A 57 -8.16 -15.70 7.09
C ILE A 57 -8.77 -17.04 7.55
N PRO A 58 -8.33 -18.22 7.04
CA PRO A 58 -8.89 -19.51 7.48
C PRO A 58 -8.68 -19.84 8.96
N LEU A 59 -7.77 -19.14 9.64
CA LEU A 59 -7.43 -19.33 11.05
C LEU A 59 -8.20 -18.38 11.97
N ILE A 60 -8.97 -17.44 11.41
CA ILE A 60 -9.72 -16.45 12.17
C ILE A 60 -11.06 -17.06 12.61
N ASN A 61 -11.22 -17.28 13.92
CA ASN A 61 -12.42 -17.89 14.49
C ASN A 61 -13.65 -16.97 14.46
N ASN A 62 -13.45 -15.64 14.53
CA ASN A 62 -14.55 -14.68 14.50
C ASN A 62 -14.92 -14.35 13.04
N PRO A 63 -16.11 -14.76 12.55
CA PRO A 63 -16.49 -14.54 11.15
C PRO A 63 -16.55 -13.06 10.76
N LEU A 64 -16.85 -12.15 11.69
CA LEU A 64 -16.84 -10.71 11.42
C LEU A 64 -15.43 -10.18 11.17
N VAL A 65 -14.44 -10.69 11.91
CA VAL A 65 -13.03 -10.32 11.73
C VAL A 65 -12.49 -10.91 10.42
N ALA A 66 -12.91 -12.12 10.06
CA ALA A 66 -12.54 -12.74 8.78
C ALA A 66 -13.12 -11.93 7.60
N GLU A 67 -14.36 -11.47 7.70
CA GLU A 67 -14.99 -10.60 6.71
C GLU A 67 -14.27 -9.24 6.58
N GLU A 68 -13.90 -8.62 7.71
CA GLU A 68 -13.14 -7.37 7.72
C GLU A 68 -11.75 -7.54 7.08
N ALA A 69 -11.04 -8.63 7.38
CA ALA A 69 -9.76 -8.96 6.77
C ALA A 69 -9.86 -9.15 5.25
N ASP A 70 -10.93 -9.77 4.74
CA ASP A 70 -11.18 -9.85 3.29
C ASP A 70 -11.44 -8.47 2.68
N LYS A 71 -12.27 -7.64 3.34
CA LYS A 71 -12.54 -6.26 2.89
C LYS A 71 -11.27 -5.42 2.84
N PHE A 72 -10.41 -5.51 3.87
CA PHE A 72 -9.09 -4.88 3.88
C PHE A 72 -8.28 -5.30 2.66
N CYS A 73 -8.14 -6.61 2.39
CA CYS A 73 -7.38 -7.10 1.24
C CYS A 73 -7.92 -6.58 -0.10
N ARG A 74 -9.24 -6.38 -0.23
CA ARG A 74 -9.86 -5.80 -1.42
C ARG A 74 -9.56 -4.31 -1.55
N GLN A 75 -9.57 -3.56 -0.44
CA GLN A 75 -9.21 -2.15 -0.45
C GLN A 75 -7.75 -1.95 -0.82
N GLU A 76 -6.82 -2.69 -0.21
CA GLU A 76 -5.39 -2.60 -0.55
C GLU A 76 -5.14 -3.00 -2.00
N ALA A 77 -5.85 -3.99 -2.53
CA ALA A 77 -5.74 -4.36 -3.94
C ALA A 77 -6.18 -3.22 -4.87
N GLN A 78 -7.19 -2.43 -4.48
CA GLN A 78 -7.60 -1.25 -5.23
C GLN A 78 -6.59 -0.12 -5.08
N HIS A 79 -6.13 0.16 -3.86
CA HIS A 79 -5.15 1.18 -3.55
C HIS A 79 -3.84 0.97 -4.34
N SER A 80 -3.37 -0.27 -4.40
CA SER A 80 -2.21 -0.66 -5.18
C SER A 80 -2.35 -0.33 -6.67
N ARG A 81 -3.54 -0.51 -7.25
CA ARG A 81 -3.77 -0.16 -8.67
C ARG A 81 -3.61 1.33 -8.91
N HIS A 82 -3.95 2.18 -7.95
CA HIS A 82 -3.76 3.63 -8.03
C HIS A 82 -2.28 4.01 -7.92
N HIS A 83 -1.54 3.38 -7.02
CA HIS A 83 -0.08 3.56 -6.98
C HIS A 83 0.59 3.13 -8.27
N ILE A 84 0.17 2.01 -8.88
CA ILE A 84 0.70 1.56 -10.18
C ILE A 84 0.33 2.53 -11.31
N ALA A 85 -0.87 3.11 -11.30
CA ALA A 85 -1.23 4.15 -12.27
C ALA A 85 -0.32 5.39 -12.13
N HIS A 86 -0.09 5.85 -10.90
CA HIS A 86 0.84 6.94 -10.63
C HIS A 86 2.30 6.58 -10.99
N LEU A 87 2.74 5.35 -10.72
CA LEU A 87 4.09 4.88 -11.06
C LEU A 87 4.38 5.03 -12.54
N LYS A 88 3.42 4.71 -13.43
CA LYS A 88 3.60 4.87 -14.89
C LYS A 88 3.95 6.30 -15.29
N VAL A 89 3.34 7.29 -14.63
CA VAL A 89 3.65 8.71 -14.84
C VAL A 89 5.09 9.01 -14.42
N LEU A 90 5.52 8.50 -13.26
CA LEU A 90 6.89 8.70 -12.78
C LEU A 90 7.92 8.05 -13.72
N LEU A 91 7.65 6.83 -14.19
CA LEU A 91 8.52 6.09 -15.11
C LEU A 91 8.66 6.77 -16.47
N ASN A 92 7.60 7.38 -17.00
CA ASN A 92 7.68 8.16 -18.24
C ASN A 92 8.72 9.29 -18.16
N ARG A 93 8.90 9.88 -16.97
CA ARG A 93 9.87 10.94 -16.74
C ARG A 93 11.24 10.42 -16.30
N TYR A 94 11.26 9.39 -15.45
CA TYR A 94 12.46 8.82 -14.85
C TYR A 94 12.45 7.28 -14.95
N PRO A 95 12.80 6.71 -16.12
CA PRO A 95 12.74 5.26 -16.35
C PRO A 95 13.61 4.45 -15.38
N GLY A 96 14.70 5.01 -14.87
CA GLY A 96 15.58 4.34 -13.90
C GLY A 96 14.90 3.98 -12.57
N LEU A 97 13.74 4.55 -12.26
CA LEU A 97 12.94 4.17 -11.09
C LEU A 97 12.33 2.76 -11.22
N GLU A 98 12.28 2.18 -12.43
CA GLU A 98 11.79 0.81 -12.64
C GLU A 98 12.62 -0.20 -11.84
N GLN A 99 13.95 -0.09 -11.89
CA GLN A 99 14.84 -0.96 -11.13
C GLN A 99 14.61 -0.82 -9.61
N VAL A 100 14.37 0.40 -9.13
CA VAL A 100 14.08 0.66 -7.72
C VAL A 100 12.77 -0.03 -7.31
N PHE A 101 11.73 0.11 -8.14
CA PHE A 101 10.44 -0.55 -7.90
C PHE A 101 10.58 -2.07 -7.87
N ASP A 102 11.34 -2.65 -8.80
CA ASP A 102 11.61 -4.09 -8.85
C ASP A 102 12.39 -4.58 -7.62
N ASP A 103 13.41 -3.83 -7.18
CA ASP A 103 14.20 -4.16 -6.01
C ASP A 103 13.36 -4.11 -4.73
N VAL A 104 12.45 -3.13 -4.61
CA VAL A 104 11.49 -3.07 -3.50
C VAL A 104 10.59 -4.31 -3.50
N ASN A 105 9.98 -4.64 -4.64
CA ASN A 105 9.11 -5.82 -4.75
C ASN A 105 9.87 -7.12 -4.41
N ARG A 106 11.13 -7.24 -4.86
CA ARG A 106 12.00 -8.38 -4.54
C ARG A 106 12.28 -8.46 -3.05
N SER A 107 12.52 -7.33 -2.38
CA SER A 107 12.77 -7.30 -0.94
C SER A 107 11.57 -7.79 -0.12
N TYR A 108 10.33 -7.41 -0.47
CA TYR A 108 9.13 -7.91 0.19
C TYR A 108 8.84 -9.38 -0.12
N ALA A 109 9.15 -9.84 -1.34
CA ALA A 109 9.07 -11.25 -1.67
C ALA A 109 10.05 -12.09 -0.82
N ALA A 110 11.28 -11.62 -0.67
CA ALA A 110 12.28 -12.25 0.19
C ALA A 110 11.87 -12.21 1.67
N LEU A 111 11.33 -11.07 2.15
CA LEU A 111 10.81 -10.95 3.51
C LEU A 111 9.73 -12.00 3.78
N TYR A 112 8.80 -12.20 2.84
CA TYR A 112 7.76 -13.22 2.97
C TYR A 112 8.32 -14.65 3.07
N GLN A 113 9.37 -14.96 2.31
CA GLN A 113 9.95 -16.30 2.29
C GLN A 113 10.74 -16.65 3.56
N ASN A 114 11.28 -15.63 4.25
CA ASN A 114 12.26 -15.83 5.31
C ASN A 114 11.70 -15.64 6.74
N HIS A 115 10.41 -15.36 6.88
CA HIS A 115 9.80 -15.12 8.19
C HIS A 115 8.52 -15.92 8.39
N SER A 116 8.07 -15.98 9.65
CA SER A 116 6.87 -16.70 10.03
C SER A 116 5.61 -15.87 9.77
N MET A 117 4.46 -16.54 9.68
CA MET A 117 3.16 -15.88 9.61
C MET A 117 2.93 -14.87 10.76
N HIS A 118 3.35 -15.20 11.98
CA HIS A 118 3.26 -14.28 13.13
C HIS A 118 4.04 -12.99 12.90
N PHE A 119 5.25 -13.10 12.34
CA PHE A 119 6.04 -11.93 11.97
C PHE A 119 5.33 -11.09 10.90
N HIS A 120 4.77 -11.72 9.86
CA HIS A 120 4.09 -11.00 8.79
C HIS A 120 2.89 -10.20 9.28
N LEU A 121 2.06 -10.82 10.13
CA LEU A 121 0.88 -10.17 10.70
C LEU A 121 1.29 -9.04 11.67
N GLY A 122 2.32 -9.25 12.48
CA GLY A 122 2.86 -8.21 13.36
C GLY A 122 3.43 -7.02 12.59
N TYR A 123 4.19 -7.29 11.53
CA TYR A 123 4.74 -6.25 10.66
C TYR A 123 3.63 -5.45 9.98
N ALA A 124 2.62 -6.11 9.39
CA ALA A 124 1.49 -5.45 8.75
C ALA A 124 0.73 -4.56 9.76
N ALA A 125 0.44 -5.08 10.95
CA ALA A 125 -0.24 -4.33 11.99
C ALA A 125 0.53 -3.06 12.40
N VAL A 126 1.86 -3.15 12.58
CA VAL A 126 2.69 -1.98 12.92
C VAL A 126 2.65 -0.93 11.82
N VAL A 127 2.80 -1.33 10.56
CA VAL A 127 2.76 -0.38 9.43
C VAL A 127 1.40 0.31 9.35
N GLU A 128 0.30 -0.45 9.38
CA GLU A 128 -1.07 0.10 9.32
C GLU A 128 -1.38 1.06 10.48
N LEU A 129 -0.94 0.72 11.70
CA LEU A 129 -1.13 1.56 12.89
C LEU A 129 -0.29 2.85 12.82
N CYS A 130 0.89 2.82 12.20
CA CYS A 130 1.79 3.97 12.11
C CYS A 130 1.54 4.84 10.88
N PHE A 131 0.98 4.31 9.80
CA PHE A 131 0.82 5.04 8.53
C PHE A 131 -0.18 6.20 8.65
N GLY A 132 -1.32 5.97 9.31
CA GLY A 132 -2.32 7.02 9.54
C GLY A 132 -1.79 8.22 10.35
N PRO A 133 -1.11 8.00 11.49
CA PRO A 133 -0.40 9.06 12.21
C PRO A 133 0.69 9.75 11.39
N LEU A 134 1.50 8.99 10.63
CA LEU A 134 2.53 9.55 9.76
C LEU A 134 1.90 10.51 8.76
N ALA A 135 0.92 10.05 7.97
CA ALA A 135 0.26 10.85 6.95
C ALA A 135 -0.45 12.12 7.46
N LYS A 136 -0.72 12.21 8.77
CA LYS A 136 -1.27 13.43 9.42
C LYS A 136 -0.19 14.37 9.94
N PHE A 137 1.01 13.86 10.20
CA PHE A 137 2.13 14.62 10.75
C PHE A 137 2.94 15.33 9.67
N ILE A 138 3.20 14.63 8.56
CA ILE A 138 3.85 15.17 7.36
C ILE A 138 2.88 16.04 6.54
#